data_AF-A0A510KV98-F1
#
_entry.id   AF-A0A510KV98-F1
#
_cell.length_a   1.000
_cell.length_b   1.000
_cell.length_c   1.000
_cell.angle_alpha   90.00
_cell.angle_beta   90.00
_cell.angle_gamma   90.00
#
_symmetry.space_group_name_H-M   'P 1'
#
loop_
_entity.id
_entity.type
_entity.pdbx_description
1 polymer ?
#
loop_
_entity_poly.entity_id
_entity_poly.type
_entity_poly.pdbx_seq_one_letter_code
_entity_poly.pdbx_strand_id
1 'polypeptide(L)'
;MINNVERIKKLKDKNYQKIFGIKKNTFDKMLKLLNEAYRIEHLRGGHPPKLSVLNRLVIMLSYYRDYRTMENIAFEYGVAKSTVCECVKWVENILIKSEEFSLPKKRELVRDTEIEVVLVDATKCEIERPKKNSGNIIQEKGKNIL
;
A
#
# COMPACT_ATOMS: atom_id res chain seq x y z
N MET A 1 7.75 20.24 5.67
CA MET A 1 7.89 18.86 5.15
C MET A 1 7.85 17.91 6.34
N ILE A 2 7.07 16.83 6.28
CA ILE A 2 6.94 15.88 7.40
C ILE A 2 8.31 15.22 7.67
N ASN A 3 8.79 15.30 8.91
CA ASN A 3 10.03 14.64 9.33
C ASN A 3 9.74 13.25 9.92
N ASN A 4 9.62 12.24 9.05
CA ASN A 4 9.35 10.87 9.50
C ASN A 4 10.51 10.24 10.27
N VAL A 5 11.75 10.70 10.07
CA VAL A 5 12.93 10.18 10.79
C VAL A 5 12.77 10.41 12.29
N GLU A 6 12.39 11.62 12.69
CA GLU A 6 12.18 11.95 14.11
C GLU A 6 10.94 11.28 14.70
N ARG A 7 9.85 11.20 13.92
CA ARG A 7 8.59 10.59 14.36
C ARG A 7 8.78 9.10 14.65
N ILE A 8 9.50 8.39 13.79
CA ILE A 8 9.75 6.95 13.93
C ILE A 8 10.74 6.69 15.06
N LYS A 9 11.78 7.53 15.24
CA LYS A 9 12.70 7.41 16.38
C LYS A 9 12.00 7.51 17.74
N LYS A 10 10.96 8.33 17.84
CA LYS A 10 10.16 8.50 19.07
C LYS A 10 9.09 7.41 19.24
N LEU A 11 8.92 6.53 18.25
CA LEU A 11 7.82 5.57 18.23
C LEU A 11 8.18 4.31 19.05
N LYS A 12 7.30 3.93 19.97
CA LYS A 12 7.40 2.66 20.70
C LYS A 12 6.99 1.49 19.80
N ASP A 13 7.61 0.34 20.00
CA ASP A 13 7.39 -0.89 19.22
C ASP A 13 5.90 -1.30 19.12
N LYS A 14 5.15 -1.16 20.22
CA LYS A 14 3.71 -1.46 20.28
C LYS A 14 2.85 -0.58 19.37
N ASN A 15 3.34 0.62 19.02
CA ASN A 15 2.58 1.56 18.21
C ASN A 15 2.74 1.30 16.70
N TYR A 16 3.75 0.53 16.27
CA TYR A 16 3.94 0.21 14.85
C TYR A 16 2.73 -0.53 14.29
N GLN A 17 2.18 -1.50 15.04
CA GLN A 17 1.01 -2.25 14.58
C GLN A 17 -0.25 -1.37 14.51
N LYS A 18 -0.38 -0.38 15.41
CA LYS A 18 -1.50 0.56 15.40
C LYS A 18 -1.45 1.55 14.23
N ILE A 19 -0.26 2.07 13.94
CA ILE A 19 -0.08 3.13 12.93
C ILE A 19 0.07 2.52 11.53
N PHE A 20 0.92 1.52 11.37
CA PHE A 20 1.30 0.97 10.06
C PHE A 20 0.64 -0.38 9.76
N GLY A 21 -0.05 -0.99 10.74
CA GLY A 21 -0.62 -2.32 10.57
C GLY A 21 0.39 -3.47 10.62
N ILE A 22 1.67 -3.19 10.89
CA ILE A 22 2.75 -4.20 10.91
C ILE A 22 3.60 -4.13 12.17
N LYS A 23 4.20 -5.26 12.55
CA LYS A 23 5.15 -5.34 13.67
C LYS A 23 6.44 -4.58 13.31
N LYS A 24 7.10 -3.99 14.32
CA LYS A 24 8.36 -3.26 14.13
C LYS A 24 9.43 -4.09 13.41
N ASN A 25 9.60 -5.37 13.80
CA ASN A 25 10.56 -6.26 13.13
C ASN A 25 10.30 -6.38 11.62
N THR A 26 9.03 -6.48 11.21
CA THR A 26 8.65 -6.52 9.78
C THR A 26 8.96 -5.19 9.09
N PHE A 27 8.65 -4.06 9.75
CA PHE A 27 8.96 -2.73 9.24
C PHE A 27 10.46 -2.55 9.00
N ASP A 28 11.30 -2.95 9.96
CA ASP A 28 12.75 -2.82 9.88
C ASP A 28 13.32 -3.71 8.76
N LYS A 29 12.78 -4.93 8.58
CA LYS A 29 13.13 -5.82 7.47
C LYS A 29 12.78 -5.21 6.11
N MET A 30 11.56 -4.71 5.94
CA MET A 30 11.14 -4.02 4.72
C MET A 30 12.07 -2.83 4.41
N LEU A 31 12.36 -2.01 5.41
CA LEU A 31 13.24 -0.86 5.26
C LEU A 31 14.66 -1.26 4.86
N LYS A 32 15.23 -2.31 5.48
CA LYS A 32 16.55 -2.83 5.14
C LYS A 32 16.60 -3.29 3.68
N LEU A 33 15.59 -4.05 3.25
CA LEU A 33 15.50 -4.55 1.89
C LEU A 33 15.38 -3.42 0.85
N LEU A 34 14.54 -2.41 1.13
CA LEU A 34 14.39 -1.25 0.26
C LEU A 34 15.67 -0.41 0.17
N ASN A 35 16.43 -0.27 1.25
CA ASN A 35 17.71 0.44 1.22
C ASN A 35 18.75 -0.29 0.37
N GLU A 36 18.78 -1.63 0.42
CA GLU A 36 19.69 -2.40 -0.43
C GLU A 36 19.31 -2.32 -1.90
N ALA A 37 18.01 -2.44 -2.23
CA ALA A 37 17.52 -2.24 -3.58
C ALA A 37 17.84 -0.83 -4.11
N TYR A 38 17.62 0.19 -3.28
CA TYR A 38 17.96 1.57 -3.61
C TYR A 38 19.46 1.73 -3.89
N ARG A 39 20.31 1.14 -3.05
CA ARG A 39 21.78 1.16 -3.22
C ARG A 39 22.18 0.56 -4.57
N ILE A 40 21.64 -0.60 -4.92
CA ILE A 40 21.91 -1.30 -6.18
C ILE A 40 21.50 -0.46 -7.40
N GLU A 41 20.29 0.11 -7.38
CA GLU A 41 19.79 0.94 -8.48
C GLU A 41 20.63 2.21 -8.70
N HIS A 42 21.18 2.77 -7.62
CA HIS A 42 21.94 4.03 -7.67
C HIS A 42 23.45 3.83 -7.72
N LEU A 43 23.95 2.59 -7.92
CA LEU A 43 25.38 2.32 -8.06
C LEU A 43 26.02 3.08 -9.22
N ARG A 44 25.29 3.27 -10.33
CA ARG A 44 25.77 3.98 -11.52
C ARG A 44 25.63 5.50 -11.42
N GLY A 45 25.13 6.01 -10.29
CA GLY A 45 24.80 7.42 -10.10
C GLY A 45 23.50 7.81 -10.79
N GLY A 46 23.06 9.04 -10.53
CA GLY A 46 21.80 9.59 -11.03
C GLY A 46 21.34 10.76 -10.18
N HIS A 47 20.24 11.39 -10.59
CA HIS A 47 19.61 12.45 -9.79
C HIS A 47 19.02 11.83 -8.51
N PRO A 48 19.35 12.37 -7.31
CA PRO A 48 18.80 11.86 -6.07
C PRO A 48 17.28 12.08 -6.05
N PRO A 49 16.49 11.09 -5.61
CA PRO A 49 15.05 11.27 -5.55
C PRO A 49 14.63 12.26 -4.47
N LYS A 50 13.50 12.93 -4.69
CA LYS A 50 12.89 13.88 -3.74
C LYS A 50 12.45 13.23 -2.42
N LEU A 51 12.15 11.92 -2.43
CA LEU A 51 11.68 11.16 -1.28
C LEU A 51 12.74 10.15 -0.83
N SER A 52 13.10 10.20 0.45
CA SER A 52 13.94 9.20 1.10
C SER A 52 13.27 7.82 1.12
N VAL A 53 14.07 6.75 1.18
CA VAL A 53 13.57 5.37 1.24
C VAL A 53 12.57 5.17 2.39
N LEU A 54 12.85 5.78 3.55
CA LEU A 54 11.95 5.76 4.70
C LEU A 54 10.59 6.40 4.39
N ASN A 55 10.60 7.59 3.77
CA ASN A 55 9.36 8.27 3.40
C ASN A 55 8.58 7.45 2.38
N ARG A 56 9.26 6.78 1.44
CA ARG A 56 8.61 5.92 0.46
C ARG A 56 7.85 4.77 1.11
N LEU A 57 8.48 4.09 2.07
CA LEU A 57 7.85 3.00 2.82
C LEU A 57 6.66 3.52 3.63
N VAL A 58 6.80 4.64 4.34
CA VAL A 58 5.70 5.23 5.12
C VAL A 58 4.53 5.64 4.23
N ILE A 59 4.80 6.26 3.08
CA ILE A 59 3.77 6.64 2.11
C ILE A 59 3.00 5.42 1.63
N MET A 60 3.71 4.34 1.26
CA MET A 60 3.08 3.10 0.83
C MET A 60 2.18 2.54 1.95
N LEU A 61 2.71 2.37 3.15
CA LEU A 61 1.95 1.83 4.28
C LEU A 61 0.72 2.69 4.62
N SER A 62 0.84 4.01 4.63
CA SER A 62 -0.30 4.91 4.82
C SER A 62 -1.33 4.84 3.69
N TYR A 63 -0.87 4.68 2.44
CA TYR A 63 -1.77 4.53 1.29
C TYR A 63 -2.63 3.25 1.41
N TYR A 64 -2.03 2.11 1.75
CA TYR A 64 -2.77 0.85 1.92
C TYR A 64 -3.59 0.80 3.21
N ARG A 65 -3.13 1.44 4.30
CA ARG A 65 -3.80 1.36 5.60
C ARG A 65 -4.94 2.36 5.76
N ASP A 66 -4.70 3.61 5.39
CA ASP A 66 -5.61 4.73 5.66
C ASP A 66 -6.48 5.08 4.44
N TYR A 67 -6.29 4.38 3.30
CA TYR A 67 -6.96 4.66 2.02
C TYR A 67 -6.92 6.13 1.60
N ARG A 68 -5.85 6.84 2.00
CA ARG A 68 -5.67 8.26 1.70
C ARG A 68 -5.42 8.44 0.20
N THR A 69 -6.02 9.48 -0.40
CA THR A 69 -5.77 9.80 -1.81
C THR A 69 -4.30 10.16 -2.05
N MET A 70 -3.76 9.80 -3.22
CA MET A 70 -2.39 10.15 -3.58
C MET A 70 -2.19 11.66 -3.63
N GLU A 71 -3.22 12.42 -3.98
CA GLU A 71 -3.26 13.88 -3.96
C GLU A 71 -3.05 14.45 -2.55
N ASN A 72 -3.73 13.89 -1.54
CA ASN A 72 -3.58 14.34 -0.16
C ASN A 72 -2.15 14.05 0.35
N ILE A 73 -1.61 12.87 0.03
CA ILE A 73 -0.22 12.53 0.35
C ILE A 73 0.74 13.48 -0.38
N ALA A 74 0.52 13.74 -1.65
CA ALA A 74 1.34 14.64 -2.45
C ALA A 74 1.38 16.06 -1.85
N PHE A 75 0.22 16.56 -1.42
CA PHE A 75 0.09 17.84 -0.73
C PHE A 75 0.88 17.87 0.59
N GLU A 76 0.71 16.86 1.45
CA GLU A 76 1.41 16.78 2.74
C GLU A 76 2.95 16.71 2.61
N TYR A 77 3.43 16.01 1.59
CA TYR A 77 4.86 15.83 1.33
C TYR A 77 5.44 16.92 0.42
N GLY A 78 4.62 17.79 -0.16
CA GLY A 78 5.06 18.85 -1.09
C GLY A 78 5.65 18.30 -2.39
N VAL A 79 5.12 17.18 -2.89
CA VAL A 79 5.56 16.52 -4.13
C VAL A 79 4.42 16.43 -5.14
N ALA A 80 4.72 16.06 -6.38
CA ALA A 80 3.67 15.80 -7.37
C ALA A 80 2.97 14.46 -7.09
N LYS A 81 1.70 14.35 -7.47
CA LYS A 81 0.93 13.08 -7.41
C LYS A 81 1.66 11.93 -8.13
N SER A 82 2.26 12.22 -9.28
CA SER A 82 3.04 11.23 -10.05
C SER A 82 4.18 10.64 -9.23
N THR A 83 4.90 11.48 -8.48
CA THR A 83 5.98 11.03 -7.59
C THR A 83 5.49 10.08 -6.50
N VAL A 84 4.31 10.32 -5.93
CA VAL A 84 3.68 9.41 -4.95
C VAL A 84 3.31 8.09 -5.62
N CYS A 85 2.70 8.12 -6.81
CA CYS A 85 2.33 6.92 -7.56
C CYS A 85 3.55 6.05 -7.90
N GLU A 86 4.62 6.66 -8.43
CA GLU A 86 5.89 5.99 -8.72
C GLU A 86 6.53 5.41 -7.45
N CYS A 87 6.49 6.16 -6.35
CA CYS A 87 6.97 5.72 -5.06
C CYS A 87 6.26 4.45 -4.57
N VAL A 88 4.91 4.44 -4.57
CA VAL A 88 4.12 3.28 -4.14
C VAL A 88 4.45 2.07 -5.01
N LYS A 89 4.43 2.24 -6.35
CA LYS A 89 4.77 1.17 -7.30
C LYS A 89 6.17 0.62 -7.09
N TRP A 90 7.16 1.50 -6.85
CA TRP A 90 8.55 1.09 -6.64
C TRP A 90 8.69 0.23 -5.38
N VAL A 91 8.11 0.68 -4.26
CA VAL A 91 8.13 -0.08 -3.00
C VAL A 91 7.42 -1.42 -3.18
N GLU A 92 6.22 -1.41 -3.76
CA GLU A 92 5.41 -2.62 -4.00
C GLU A 92 6.18 -3.64 -4.84
N ASN A 93 6.75 -3.21 -5.96
CA ASN A 93 7.50 -4.09 -6.86
C ASN A 93 8.71 -4.73 -6.17
N ILE A 94 9.43 -3.99 -5.33
CA ILE A 94 10.60 -4.53 -4.62
C ILE A 94 10.16 -5.55 -3.57
N LEU A 95 9.12 -5.24 -2.79
CA LEU A 95 8.63 -6.15 -1.76
C LEU A 95 8.02 -7.42 -2.36
N ILE A 96 7.28 -7.32 -3.46
CA ILE A 96 6.75 -8.49 -4.18
C ILE A 96 7.89 -9.37 -4.70
N LYS A 97 8.90 -8.77 -5.34
CA LYS A 97 10.07 -9.51 -5.84
C LYS A 97 10.88 -10.22 -4.76
N SER A 98 10.83 -9.73 -3.52
CA SER A 98 11.53 -10.38 -2.41
C SER A 98 10.90 -11.70 -1.99
N GLU A 99 9.61 -11.91 -2.29
CA GLU A 99 8.78 -13.05 -1.84
C GLU A 99 8.70 -13.27 -0.31
N GLU A 100 9.50 -12.56 0.51
CA GLU A 100 9.56 -12.68 1.98
C GLU A 100 8.25 -12.28 2.68
N PHE A 101 7.46 -11.43 2.03
CA PHE A 101 6.20 -10.92 2.57
C PHE A 101 4.97 -11.53 1.89
N SER A 102 5.19 -12.51 1.02
CA SER A 102 4.11 -13.23 0.35
C SER A 102 3.35 -14.10 1.34
N LEU A 103 2.03 -14.09 1.21
CA LEU A 103 1.19 -15.01 1.97
C LEU A 103 1.47 -16.45 1.54
N PRO A 104 1.49 -17.41 2.48
CA PRO A 104 1.59 -18.81 2.16
C PRO A 104 0.41 -19.25 1.27
N LYS A 105 0.60 -20.35 0.53
CA LYS A 105 -0.43 -20.81 -0.42
C LYS A 105 -1.71 -21.17 0.34
N LYS A 106 -2.86 -21.06 -0.31
CA LYS A 106 -4.19 -21.35 0.28
C LYS A 106 -4.25 -22.69 1.05
N ARG A 107 -3.53 -23.71 0.61
CA ARG A 107 -3.49 -25.03 1.28
C ARG A 107 -2.71 -25.01 2.60
N GLU A 108 -1.68 -24.18 2.70
CA GLU A 108 -0.88 -23.97 3.93
C GLU A 108 -1.64 -23.12 4.94
N LEU A 109 -2.33 -22.06 4.47
CA LEU A 109 -3.18 -21.20 5.31
C LEU A 109 -4.29 -21.97 6.05
N VAL A 110 -4.82 -23.04 5.46
CA VAL A 110 -5.87 -23.87 6.07
C VAL A 110 -5.33 -24.72 7.23
N ARG A 111 -4.02 -24.99 7.26
CA ARG A 111 -3.38 -25.83 8.28
C ARG A 111 -2.85 -25.02 9.46
N ASP A 112 -2.55 -23.75 9.23
CA ASP A 112 -1.84 -22.91 10.20
C ASP A 112 -2.82 -22.07 11.03
N THR A 113 -2.94 -22.40 12.31
CA THR A 113 -3.86 -21.74 13.27
C THR A 113 -3.25 -20.47 13.90
N GLU A 114 -1.97 -20.20 13.67
CA GLU A 114 -1.22 -19.09 14.29
C GLU A 114 -1.18 -17.80 13.46
N ILE A 115 -1.70 -17.82 12.24
CA ILE A 115 -1.79 -16.60 11.44
C ILE A 115 -2.95 -15.77 11.99
N GLU A 116 -2.63 -14.62 12.59
CA GLU A 116 -3.61 -13.59 12.96
C GLU A 116 -4.18 -12.97 11.66
N VAL A 117 -5.00 -13.73 10.95
CA VAL A 117 -5.71 -13.26 9.77
C VAL A 117 -6.92 -12.47 10.27
N VAL A 118 -6.82 -11.14 10.28
CA VAL A 118 -8.03 -10.31 10.26
C VAL A 118 -8.59 -10.42 8.84
N LEU A 119 -9.41 -11.45 8.62
CA LEU A 119 -10.12 -11.69 7.37
C LEU A 119 -11.27 -10.68 7.32
N VAL A 120 -10.96 -9.43 6.95
CA VAL A 120 -12.00 -8.43 6.68
C VAL A 120 -12.64 -8.82 5.36
N ASP A 121 -13.77 -9.52 5.40
CA ASP A 121 -14.65 -9.66 4.25
C ASP A 121 -15.19 -8.28 3.86
N ALA A 122 -14.49 -7.59 2.97
CA ALA A 122 -14.83 -6.24 2.56
C ALA A 122 -15.84 -6.18 1.41
N THR A 123 -16.34 -7.30 0.86
CA THR A 123 -17.28 -7.25 -0.27
C THR A 123 -18.23 -8.43 -0.34
N LYS A 124 -19.15 -8.57 0.62
CA LYS A 124 -20.49 -9.13 0.39
C LYS A 124 -21.53 -8.49 1.31
N CYS A 125 -21.93 -7.25 1.02
CA CYS A 125 -23.32 -6.91 1.29
C CYS A 125 -24.17 -7.73 0.32
N GLU A 126 -25.13 -8.50 0.83
CA GLU A 126 -26.16 -9.11 0.00
C GLU A 126 -26.96 -7.99 -0.65
N ILE A 127 -26.55 -7.57 -1.84
CA ILE A 127 -27.45 -6.82 -2.72
C ILE A 127 -28.31 -7.84 -3.43
N GLU A 128 -29.61 -7.61 -3.46
CA GLU A 128 -30.51 -8.41 -4.27
C GLU A 128 -30.07 -8.28 -5.73
N ARG A 129 -29.50 -9.35 -6.28
CA ARG A 129 -29.18 -9.41 -7.70
C ARG A 129 -30.51 -9.27 -8.45
N PRO A 130 -30.73 -8.21 -9.26
CA PRO A 130 -31.97 -8.11 -10.02
C PRO A 130 -32.13 -9.37 -10.87
N LYS A 131 -33.24 -10.09 -10.65
CA LYS A 131 -33.56 -11.30 -11.41
C LYS A 131 -33.59 -10.93 -12.88
N LYS A 132 -32.88 -11.69 -13.73
CA LYS A 132 -32.98 -11.55 -15.18
C LYS A 132 -34.44 -11.76 -15.57
N ASN A 133 -35.11 -10.69 -15.99
CA ASN A 133 -36.40 -10.78 -16.66
C ASN A 133 -36.15 -10.78 -18.16
N SER A 134 -36.85 -11.63 -18.91
CA SER A 134 -36.75 -11.73 -20.38
C SER A 134 -37.46 -10.58 -21.11
N GLY A 135 -37.96 -9.58 -20.37
CA GLY A 135 -38.48 -8.35 -20.94
C GLY A 135 -37.35 -7.48 -21.47
N ASN A 136 -37.52 -6.94 -22.68
CA ASN A 136 -36.62 -5.98 -23.30
C ASN A 136 -36.37 -4.78 -22.37
N ILE A 137 -35.25 -4.79 -21.65
CA ILE A 137 -34.75 -3.58 -20.97
C ILE A 137 -34.14 -2.73 -22.07
N ILE A 138 -34.88 -1.73 -22.53
CA ILE A 138 -34.36 -0.69 -23.43
C ILE A 138 -33.26 0.03 -22.65
N GLN A 139 -32.01 -0.10 -23.09
CA GLN A 139 -30.95 0.80 -22.62
C GLN A 139 -31.28 2.20 -23.12
N GLU A 140 -31.62 3.11 -22.22
CA GLU A 140 -31.71 4.53 -22.55
C GLU A 140 -30.30 5.00 -22.96
N LYS A 141 -30.14 5.34 -24.24
CA LYS A 141 -28.96 6.05 -24.74
C LYS A 141 -28.92 7.41 -24.04
N GLY A 142 -27.87 7.67 -23.27
CA GLY A 142 -27.67 8.97 -22.62
C GLY A 142 -27.83 10.11 -23.61
N LYS A 143 -28.76 11.03 -23.33
CA LYS A 143 -28.86 12.31 -24.05
C LYS A 143 -27.60 13.11 -23.75
N ASN A 144 -26.93 13.59 -24.79
CA ASN A 144 -25.94 14.66 -24.70
C ASN A 144 -26.57 15.82 -23.91
N ILE A 145 -25.91 16.20 -22.81
CA ILE A 145 -26.19 17.44 -22.10
C ILE A 145 -25.18 18.46 -22.63
N LEU A 146 -25.72 19.64 -23.01
CA LEU A 146 -25.02 20.81 -23.56
C LEU A 146 -23.73 21.18 -22.81
#